data_AF-A0A952HGX5-F1
#
_entry.id   AF-A0A952HGX5-F1
#
_cell.length_a   1.000
_cell.length_b   1.000
_cell.length_c   1.000
_cell.angle_alpha   90.00
_cell.angle_beta   90.00
_cell.angle_gamma   90.00
#
_symmetry.space_group_name_H-M   'P 1'
#
loop_
_entity.id
_entity.type
_entity.pdbx_description
1 polymer ?
#
loop_
_entity_poly.entity_id
_entity_poly.type
_entity_poly.pdbx_seq_one_letter_code
_entity_poly.pdbx_strand_id
1 'polypeptide(L)'
;MFLTVPAAADPAKVWLTGAYSFSDELGGFRITSASGIGTKEDPLIIKEELNTATPVTLTIRATKPIEPFGKAGEVANGVMY
;
A
#
# COMPACT_ATOMS: atom_id res chain seq x y z
N MET A 1 -1.30 36.81 -17.36
CA MET A 1 -0.53 35.68 -17.93
C MET A 1 -0.45 34.62 -16.85
N PHE A 2 -1.24 33.55 -16.95
CA PHE A 2 -1.24 32.47 -15.96
C PHE A 2 -0.24 31.41 -16.41
N LEU A 3 0.78 31.15 -15.58
CA LEU A 3 1.70 30.04 -15.77
C LEU A 3 0.98 28.77 -15.34
N THR A 4 0.62 27.90 -16.28
CA THR A 4 0.25 26.53 -16.01
C THR A 4 1.50 25.77 -15.57
N VAL A 5 1.68 25.61 -14.26
CA VAL A 5 2.60 24.61 -13.73
C VAL A 5 2.02 23.23 -14.05
N PRO A 6 2.74 22.35 -14.77
CA PRO A 6 2.32 20.97 -14.84
C PRO A 6 2.37 20.42 -13.42
N ALA A 7 1.22 19.96 -12.91
CA ALA A 7 1.19 19.16 -11.70
C ALA A 7 1.92 17.85 -12.03
N ALA A 8 3.23 17.82 -11.87
CA ALA A 8 3.95 16.58 -11.73
C ALA A 8 3.43 15.99 -10.42
N ALA A 9 2.51 15.04 -10.50
CA ALA A 9 2.15 14.23 -9.36
C ALA A 9 3.47 13.61 -8.88
N ASP A 10 3.92 14.01 -7.68
CA ASP A 10 5.02 13.34 -7.02
C ASP A 10 4.73 11.83 -7.10
N PRO A 11 5.72 10.99 -7.46
CA PRO A 11 5.50 9.56 -7.53
C PRO A 11 4.88 9.13 -6.21
N ALA A 12 3.64 8.62 -6.28
CA ALA A 12 2.87 8.27 -5.10
C ALA A 12 3.75 7.39 -4.21
N LYS A 13 3.82 7.73 -2.92
CA LYS A 13 4.75 7.04 -2.02
C LYS A 13 4.32 5.58 -1.90
N VAL A 14 5.13 4.68 -2.44
CA VAL A 14 4.87 3.24 -2.39
C VAL A 14 5.50 2.66 -1.12
N TRP A 15 4.69 1.98 -0.33
CA TRP A 15 5.12 1.31 0.89
C TRP A 15 5.20 -0.19 0.63
N LEU A 16 6.42 -0.74 0.63
CA LEU A 16 6.68 -2.15 0.39
C LEU A 16 6.78 -2.91 1.70
N THR A 17 5.97 -3.97 1.86
CA THR A 17 6.06 -4.86 3.01
C THR A 17 5.48 -6.25 2.68
N GLY A 18 6.07 -7.30 3.23
CA GLY A 18 5.80 -8.69 2.84
C GLY A 18 5.94 -8.95 1.33
N ALA A 19 4.86 -9.44 0.72
CA ALA A 19 4.75 -9.71 -0.72
C ALA A 19 3.94 -8.65 -1.49
N TYR A 20 3.66 -7.51 -0.85
CA TYR A 20 2.74 -6.50 -1.35
C TYR A 20 3.32 -5.07 -1.31
N SER A 21 2.69 -4.19 -2.06
CA SER A 21 2.88 -2.75 -2.01
C SER A 21 1.56 -2.05 -1.68
N PHE A 22 1.64 -1.03 -0.83
CA PHE A 22 0.52 -0.21 -0.40
C PHE A 22 0.73 1.23 -0.87
N SER A 23 -0.33 1.87 -1.36
CA SER A 23 -0.25 3.22 -1.89
C SER A 23 -1.51 4.04 -1.63
N ASP A 24 -1.29 5.29 -1.26
CA ASP A 24 -2.26 6.38 -1.13
C ASP A 24 -2.40 7.20 -2.43
N GLU A 25 -2.06 6.62 -3.58
CA GLU A 25 -2.04 7.30 -4.90
C GLU A 25 -3.37 7.94 -5.32
N LEU A 26 -4.50 7.46 -4.81
CA LEU A 26 -5.83 8.02 -5.08
C LEU A 26 -6.22 9.16 -4.12
N GLY A 27 -5.38 9.44 -3.12
CA GLY A 27 -5.51 10.56 -2.19
C GLY A 27 -6.59 10.40 -1.12
N GLY A 28 -6.70 11.44 -0.28
CA GLY A 28 -7.69 11.55 0.81
C GLY A 28 -7.21 11.02 2.17
N PHE A 29 -6.09 10.31 2.19
CA PHE A 29 -5.39 9.86 3.40
C PHE A 29 -3.89 9.83 3.11
N ARG A 30 -3.08 9.64 4.16
CA ARG A 30 -1.62 9.46 4.02
C ARG A 30 -1.18 8.20 4.75
N ILE A 31 -0.41 7.35 4.08
CA ILE A 31 0.25 6.24 4.77
C ILE A 31 1.49 6.79 5.50
N THR A 32 1.64 6.44 6.77
CA THR A 32 2.75 6.88 7.64
C THR A 32 3.73 5.75 7.95
N SER A 33 3.29 4.49 7.91
CA SER A 33 4.16 3.31 7.99
C SER A 33 3.48 2.05 7.44
N ALA A 34 4.27 1.10 6.98
CA ALA A 34 3.84 -0.27 6.67
C ALA A 34 4.87 -1.28 7.20
N SER A 35 4.42 -2.39 7.78
CA SER A 35 5.28 -3.43 8.34
C SER A 35 4.63 -4.82 8.30
N GLY A 36 5.43 -5.86 8.59
CA GLY A 36 5.00 -7.25 8.66
C GLY A 36 5.17 -8.00 7.34
N ILE A 37 5.09 -9.33 7.40
CA ILE A 37 5.21 -10.19 6.20
C ILE A 37 3.89 -10.83 5.74
N GLY A 38 2.83 -10.69 6.53
CA GLY A 38 1.49 -11.20 6.22
C GLY A 38 1.28 -12.65 6.63
N THR A 39 1.86 -13.05 7.77
CA THR A 39 1.53 -14.31 8.44
C THR A 39 0.66 -14.04 9.67
N LYS A 40 0.05 -15.07 10.26
CA LYS A 40 -0.68 -14.91 11.54
C LYS A 40 0.22 -14.42 12.68
N GLU A 41 1.49 -14.77 12.65
CA GLU A 41 2.47 -14.44 13.69
C GLU A 41 3.11 -13.05 13.45
N ASP A 42 3.18 -12.62 12.19
CA ASP A 42 3.68 -11.30 11.76
C ASP A 42 2.74 -10.70 10.68
N PRO A 43 1.60 -10.11 11.12
CA PRO A 43 0.57 -9.59 10.23
C PRO A 43 0.99 -8.28 9.55
N LEU A 44 0.34 -7.97 8.43
CA LEU A 44 0.53 -6.71 7.71
C LEU A 44 -0.12 -5.57 8.49
N ILE A 45 0.70 -4.64 8.98
CA ILE A 45 0.25 -3.47 9.74
C ILE A 45 0.50 -2.21 8.91
N ILE A 46 -0.59 -1.51 8.56
CA ILE A 46 -0.55 -0.22 7.87
C ILE A 46 -1.03 0.86 8.83
N LYS A 47 -0.29 1.97 8.93
CA LYS A 47 -0.71 3.16 9.68
C LYS A 47 -1.06 4.27 8.72
N GLU A 48 -2.25 4.82 8.89
CA GLU A 48 -2.85 5.81 8.00
C GLU A 48 -3.28 7.04 8.80
N GLU A 49 -3.12 8.21 8.20
CA GLU A 49 -3.62 9.48 8.72
C GLU A 49 -4.75 9.98 7.83
N LEU A 50 -5.93 10.18 8.42
CA LEU A 50 -7.12 10.69 7.75
C LEU A 50 -7.48 12.05 8.35
N ASN A 51 -7.57 13.06 7.51
CA ASN A 51 -7.94 14.42 7.92
C ASN A 51 -9.44 14.72 7.73
N THR A 52 -10.17 13.81 7.07
CA THR A 52 -11.61 13.94 6.83
C THR A 52 -12.29 12.57 6.87
N ALA A 53 -13.62 12.54 7.01
CA ALA A 53 -14.42 11.32 7.00
C ALA A 53 -14.94 10.94 5.59
N THR A 54 -14.46 11.59 4.53
CA THR A 54 -14.86 11.21 3.17
C THR A 54 -14.32 9.82 2.83
N PRO A 55 -15.07 8.97 2.11
CA PRO A 55 -14.55 7.68 1.65
C PRO A 55 -13.27 7.85 0.83
N VAL A 56 -12.30 6.94 1.05
CA VAL A 56 -11.00 6.91 0.36
C VAL A 56 -10.69 5.50 -0.12
N THR A 57 -9.71 5.37 -1.01
CA THR A 57 -9.29 4.07 -1.57
C THR A 57 -7.80 3.82 -1.34
N LEU A 58 -7.49 2.71 -0.68
CA LEU A 58 -6.14 2.17 -0.56
C LEU A 58 -5.85 1.20 -1.71
N THR A 59 -4.79 1.46 -2.50
CA THR A 59 -4.36 0.51 -3.53
C THR A 59 -3.35 -0.48 -2.96
N ILE A 60 -3.63 -1.78 -3.15
CA ILE A 60 -2.73 -2.88 -2.78
C ILE A 60 -2.36 -3.66 -4.04
N ARG A 61 -1.06 -3.89 -4.25
CA ARG A 61 -0.55 -4.68 -5.39
C ARG A 61 0.39 -5.77 -4.91
N ALA A 62 0.32 -6.95 -5.50
CA ALA A 62 1.34 -7.98 -5.30
C ALA A 62 2.64 -7.55 -5.99
N THR A 63 3.76 -7.66 -5.28
CA THR A 63 5.10 -7.37 -5.80
C THR A 63 5.93 -8.63 -6.04
N LYS A 64 5.41 -9.78 -5.57
CA LYS A 64 6.00 -11.10 -5.75
C LYS A 64 5.04 -12.01 -6.53
N PRO A 65 5.53 -13.13 -7.10
CA PRO A 65 4.68 -14.10 -7.78
C PRO A 65 3.49 -14.52 -6.92
N ILE A 66 2.36 -14.73 -7.59
CA ILE A 66 1.14 -15.19 -6.92
C ILE A 66 1.16 -16.71 -6.89
N GLU A 67 1.32 -17.27 -5.70
CA GLU A 67 1.37 -18.71 -5.48
C GLU A 67 0.42 -19.09 -4.33
N PRO A 68 -0.77 -19.65 -4.62
CA PRO A 68 -1.83 -19.87 -3.63
C PRO A 68 -1.43 -20.72 -2.42
N PHE A 69 -0.42 -21.57 -2.57
CA PHE A 69 0.09 -22.47 -1.51
C PHE A 69 1.53 -22.16 -1.10
N GLY A 70 2.10 -21.04 -1.57
CA GLY A 70 3.47 -20.68 -1.23
C GLY A 70 3.57 -20.00 0.15
N LYS A 71 4.80 -19.90 0.64
CA LYS A 71 5.11 -19.34 1.95
C LYS A 71 4.83 -17.82 1.96
N ALA A 72 4.01 -17.37 2.91
CA ALA A 72 3.76 -15.96 3.12
C ALA A 72 5.07 -15.20 3.35
N GLY A 73 5.18 -14.00 2.79
CA GLY A 73 6.40 -13.19 2.80
C GLY A 73 7.37 -13.50 1.66
N GLU A 74 7.45 -14.75 1.16
CA GLU A 74 8.23 -15.09 -0.04
C GLU A 74 7.42 -14.90 -1.34
N VAL A 75 6.11 -15.10 -1.26
CA VAL A 75 5.17 -15.00 -2.39
C VAL A 75 3.86 -14.34 -1.95
N ALA A 76 3.07 -13.87 -2.91
CA ALA A 76 1.70 -13.42 -2.67
C ALA A 76 0.76 -14.63 -2.74
N ASN A 77 0.35 -15.19 -1.61
CA ASN A 77 -0.54 -16.36 -1.59
C ASN A 77 -2.04 -16.00 -1.54
N GLY A 78 -2.38 -14.71 -1.65
CA GLY A 78 -3.76 -14.22 -1.65
C GLY A 78 -4.42 -14.17 -0.27
N VAL A 79 -3.76 -14.68 0.77
CA VAL A 79 -4.18 -14.53 2.17
C VAL A 79 -3.32 -13.45 2.81
N MET A 80 -3.98 -12.51 3.48
CA MET A 80 -3.35 -11.45 4.27
C MET A 80 -3.87 -11.56 5.70
N TYR A 81 -2.97 -11.47 6.66
CA TYR A 81 -3.26 -11.42 8.09
C TYR A 81 -2.90 -10.05 8.62
#